data_AF-A0A7J0EM78-F1
#
_entry.id   AF-A0A7J0EM78-F1
#
_cell.length_a   1.000
_cell.length_b   1.000
_cell.length_c   1.000
_cell.angle_alpha   90.00
_cell.angle_beta   90.00
_cell.angle_gamma   90.00
#
_symmetry.space_group_name_H-M   'P 1'
#
loop_
_entity.id
_entity.type
_entity.pdbx_description
1 polymer ?
#
loop_
_entity_poly.entity_id
_entity_poly.type
_entity_poly.pdbx_seq_one_letter_code
_entity_poly.pdbx_strand_id
1 'polypeptide(L)'
;MLWTHGIITPPSLSLAPHSLSLPAAHSQLLPQILPQVRTDHARHRHQQADHVSNHRRRLPPPLLPRLSRRRLRRLRPRLLHPFQLRRARRRRQPLLPGDAFDLVVRAKTALELACADILAVAARNLVIMMGGPYYAVKLGRKDGFISKSTLVEGNIPKPTMSMTQLIKLFASKGFAIQEMVALTGAHTIGFSHCSEFSTYIYNYTKNSPSDPSYNPRYADGLRKACADYQSNPTISVFNDIMTPNKFDNAYFQSLSRGLGLLSSDRALYSDLRTRPYVENYAANQTSFFEAFGRAMEKLSLVGVKTGRGGEIRRRCDAIN
;
A
#
# COMPACT_ATOMS: atom_id res chain seq x y z
N MET A 1 1.14 -4.38 -0.57
CA MET A 1 1.97 -3.85 0.52
C MET A 1 1.15 -2.86 1.33
N LEU A 2 1.04 -1.56 1.01
CA LEU A 2 0.19 -0.65 1.81
C LEU A 2 -1.30 -1.04 1.87
N TRP A 3 -1.83 -1.66 0.80
CA TRP A 3 -3.26 -1.93 0.67
C TRP A 3 -3.66 -3.39 0.90
N THR A 4 -2.70 -4.26 1.20
CA THR A 4 -2.95 -5.69 1.45
C THR A 4 -3.09 -6.02 2.93
N HIS A 5 -2.71 -5.11 3.84
CA HIS A 5 -2.66 -5.39 5.28
C HIS A 5 -3.24 -4.23 6.10
N GLY A 6 -4.48 -3.85 5.81
CA GLY A 6 -5.34 -3.17 6.78
C GLY A 6 -4.83 -1.86 7.39
N ILE A 7 -4.20 -0.95 6.66
CA ILE A 7 -3.61 0.27 7.25
C ILE A 7 -4.64 1.26 7.87
N ILE A 8 -5.96 1.01 7.86
CA ILE A 8 -6.98 1.99 8.33
C ILE A 8 -8.26 1.30 8.85
N THR A 9 -8.52 1.05 10.14
CA THR A 9 -9.87 0.57 10.61
C THR A 9 -10.54 1.48 11.65
N PRO A 10 -11.89 1.56 11.69
CA PRO A 10 -12.66 2.12 12.81
C PRO A 10 -13.02 1.04 13.85
N PRO A 11 -13.34 1.43 15.11
CA PRO A 11 -13.99 0.54 16.06
C PRO A 11 -15.46 0.30 15.63
N SER A 12 -15.91 -0.95 15.62
CA SER A 12 -17.35 -1.24 15.55
C SER A 12 -17.93 -1.10 16.97
N LEU A 13 -18.94 -0.26 17.10
CA LEU A 13 -19.76 -0.18 18.32
C LEU A 13 -20.39 -1.55 18.62
N SER A 14 -19.92 -2.20 19.67
CA SER A 14 -20.71 -3.12 20.48
C SER A 14 -20.21 -3.00 21.92
N LEU A 15 -21.09 -2.54 22.80
CA LEU A 15 -20.88 -2.49 24.25
C LEU A 15 -20.71 -3.91 24.80
N ALA A 16 -19.49 -4.28 25.19
CA ALA A 16 -19.21 -5.30 26.21
C ALA A 16 -17.81 -5.03 26.81
N PRO A 17 -17.62 -5.18 28.13
CA PRO A 17 -16.46 -4.64 28.83
C PRO A 17 -15.28 -5.63 28.84
N HIS A 18 -14.06 -5.08 28.84
CA HIS A 18 -12.77 -5.75 29.08
C HIS A 18 -12.20 -6.65 27.97
N SER A 19 -11.76 -6.05 26.86
CA SER A 19 -10.63 -6.58 26.07
C SER A 19 -10.01 -5.46 25.22
N LEU A 20 -8.70 -5.29 25.37
CA LEU A 20 -7.82 -4.27 24.76
C LEU A 20 -8.34 -3.65 23.44
N SER A 21 -8.84 -2.42 23.55
CA SER A 21 -9.27 -1.57 22.44
C SER A 21 -8.08 -1.17 21.55
N LEU A 22 -8.18 -1.43 20.24
CA LEU A 22 -7.30 -0.90 19.19
C LEU A 22 -7.25 0.65 19.24
N PRO A 23 -6.14 1.31 18.86
CA PRO A 23 -5.93 2.71 19.15
C PRO A 23 -6.66 3.62 18.15
N ALA A 24 -7.37 4.58 18.72
CA ALA A 24 -8.09 5.68 18.07
C ALA A 24 -7.24 6.60 17.17
N ALA A 25 -5.93 6.36 17.02
CA ALA A 25 -5.01 7.25 16.30
C ALA A 25 -5.28 7.29 14.78
N HIS A 26 -5.63 6.16 14.15
CA HIS A 26 -5.85 6.11 12.70
C HIS A 26 -7.12 6.83 12.22
N SER A 27 -8.22 6.77 12.98
CA SER A 27 -9.47 7.47 12.63
C SER A 27 -9.35 9.00 12.77
N GLN A 28 -8.44 9.51 13.60
CA GLN A 28 -8.19 10.95 13.76
C GLN A 28 -7.39 11.55 12.59
N LEU A 29 -6.69 10.73 11.82
CA LEU A 29 -5.86 11.18 10.70
C LEU A 29 -6.67 11.35 9.41
N LEU A 30 -7.73 10.57 9.19
CA LEU A 30 -8.57 10.69 7.97
C LEU A 30 -9.09 12.11 7.70
N PRO A 31 -9.62 12.84 8.71
CA PRO A 31 -10.04 14.23 8.52
C PRO A 31 -8.92 15.16 8.04
N GLN A 32 -7.67 14.86 8.39
CA GLN A 32 -6.51 15.69 8.04
C GLN A 32 -5.97 15.39 6.62
N ILE A 33 -6.25 14.19 6.07
CA ILE A 33 -5.80 13.81 4.72
C ILE A 33 -6.52 14.62 3.64
N LEU A 34 -7.84 14.82 3.78
CA LEU A 34 -8.65 15.50 2.76
C LEU A 34 -8.18 16.94 2.45
N PRO A 35 -7.92 17.81 3.45
CA PRO A 35 -7.31 19.12 3.24
C PRO A 35 -6.01 19.05 2.44
N GLN A 36 -5.13 18.10 2.76
CA GLN A 36 -3.85 17.95 2.06
C GLN A 36 -4.05 17.50 0.61
N VAL A 37 -4.97 16.57 0.33
CA VAL A 37 -5.30 16.18 -1.06
C VAL A 37 -5.78 17.39 -1.88
N ARG A 38 -6.55 18.30 -1.26
CA ARG A 38 -7.00 19.55 -1.91
C ARG A 38 -5.84 20.51 -2.19
N THR A 39 -4.90 20.70 -1.24
CA THR A 39 -3.76 21.59 -1.44
C THR A 39 -2.80 21.07 -2.52
N ASP A 40 -2.56 19.76 -2.57
CA ASP A 40 -1.75 19.14 -3.61
C ASP A 40 -2.38 19.27 -5.00
N HIS A 41 -3.70 19.11 -5.08
CA HIS A 41 -4.42 19.34 -6.33
C HIS A 41 -4.31 20.79 -6.80
N ALA A 42 -4.45 21.77 -5.89
CA ALA A 42 -4.29 23.18 -6.21
C ALA A 42 -2.87 23.50 -6.70
N ARG A 43 -1.84 22.99 -6.03
CA ARG A 43 -0.44 23.12 -6.46
C ARG A 43 -0.19 22.53 -7.84
N HIS A 44 -0.74 21.36 -8.13
CA HIS A 44 -0.63 20.74 -9.45
C HIS A 44 -1.32 21.56 -10.55
N ARG A 45 -2.50 22.15 -10.27
CA ARG A 45 -3.18 23.03 -11.23
C ARG A 45 -2.35 24.29 -11.53
N HIS A 46 -1.73 24.89 -10.51
CA HIS A 46 -0.81 26.01 -10.71
C HIS A 46 0.40 25.63 -11.56
N GLN A 47 1.07 24.52 -11.25
CA GLN A 47 2.21 24.04 -12.04
C GLN A 47 1.84 23.74 -13.50
N GLN A 48 0.65 23.17 -13.76
CA GLN A 48 0.17 22.98 -15.12
C GLN A 48 -0.15 24.30 -15.83
N ALA A 49 -0.76 25.26 -15.13
CA ALA A 49 -1.02 26.59 -15.69
C ALA A 49 0.27 27.33 -16.03
N ASP A 50 1.28 27.25 -15.16
CA ASP A 50 2.61 27.82 -15.40
C ASP A 50 3.30 27.16 -16.57
N HIS A 51 3.22 25.83 -16.68
CA HIS A 51 3.81 25.12 -17.81
C HIS A 51 3.14 25.48 -19.14
N VAL A 52 1.81 25.60 -19.18
CA VAL A 52 1.06 26.04 -20.37
C VAL A 52 1.37 27.51 -20.71
N SER A 53 1.47 28.39 -19.72
CA SER A 53 1.83 29.80 -19.90
C SER A 53 3.26 29.94 -20.46
N ASN A 54 4.21 29.18 -19.93
CA ASN A 54 5.59 29.17 -20.38
C ASN A 54 5.74 28.54 -21.78
N HIS A 55 4.89 27.56 -22.12
CA HIS A 55 4.83 27.00 -23.48
C HIS A 55 4.25 28.00 -24.49
N ARG A 56 3.21 28.77 -24.11
CA ARG A 56 2.62 29.83 -24.97
C ARG A 56 3.56 31.00 -25.22
N ARG A 57 4.41 31.37 -24.25
CA ARG A 57 5.43 32.42 -24.43
C ARG A 57 6.62 32.00 -25.30
N ARG A 58 6.76 30.72 -25.62
CA ARG A 58 7.87 30.15 -26.42
C ARG A 58 7.43 29.64 -27.80
N LEU A 59 6.21 29.92 -28.24
CA LEU A 59 5.68 29.52 -29.55
C LEU A 59 5.72 30.72 -30.54
N PRO A 60 6.51 30.66 -31.63
CA PRO A 60 6.32 31.55 -32.77
C PRO A 60 5.04 31.17 -33.57
N PRO A 61 4.45 32.09 -34.36
CA PRO A 61 3.17 31.87 -35.06
C PRO A 61 3.25 30.75 -36.13
N PRO A 62 2.12 30.14 -36.53
CA PRO A 62 2.11 28.76 -37.01
C PRO A 62 2.48 28.62 -38.49
N LEU A 63 3.35 27.66 -38.80
CA LEU A 63 3.44 27.00 -40.10
C LEU A 63 3.18 25.49 -39.90
N LEU A 64 2.11 25.00 -40.50
CA LEU A 64 1.84 23.55 -40.67
C LEU A 64 2.74 23.01 -41.79
N PRO A 65 3.24 21.77 -41.69
CA PRO A 65 2.52 20.69 -42.38
C PRO A 65 2.51 19.32 -41.66
N ARG A 66 1.59 18.49 -42.15
CA ARG A 66 1.25 17.11 -41.76
C ARG A 66 2.45 16.15 -41.84
N LEU A 67 2.58 15.24 -40.88
CA LEU A 67 3.32 13.98 -41.07
C LEU A 67 2.72 12.81 -40.26
N SER A 68 2.84 11.64 -40.87
CA SER A 68 2.11 10.38 -40.67
C SER A 68 2.48 9.62 -39.39
N ARG A 69 1.48 9.06 -38.70
CA ARG A 69 1.67 8.15 -37.54
C ARG A 69 1.79 6.69 -38.00
N ARG A 70 3.02 6.18 -38.07
CA ARG A 70 3.28 4.72 -38.08
C ARG A 70 3.06 4.12 -36.69
N ARG A 71 2.34 2.99 -36.66
CA ARG A 71 1.97 2.20 -35.48
C ARG A 71 3.18 1.46 -34.90
N LEU A 72 3.36 1.53 -33.59
CA LEU A 72 4.07 0.53 -32.79
C LEU A 72 3.15 0.07 -31.67
N ARG A 73 2.51 -1.10 -31.87
CA ARG A 73 1.87 -1.87 -30.80
C ARG A 73 2.94 -2.74 -30.15
N ARG A 74 3.32 -2.44 -28.91
CA ARG A 74 3.96 -3.40 -28.00
C ARG A 74 3.03 -3.70 -26.84
N LEU A 75 2.93 -4.99 -26.53
CA LEU A 75 2.09 -5.62 -25.51
C LEU A 75 2.24 -4.91 -24.16
N ARG A 76 1.11 -4.47 -23.58
CA ARG A 76 1.07 -3.89 -22.23
C ARG A 76 0.47 -4.90 -21.24
N PRO A 77 1.17 -5.24 -20.15
CA PRO A 77 0.60 -6.01 -19.05
C PRO A 77 -0.58 -5.24 -18.43
N ARG A 78 -1.70 -5.94 -18.25
CA ARG A 78 -2.92 -5.39 -17.66
C ARG A 78 -2.75 -5.40 -16.14
N LEU A 79 -2.85 -4.23 -15.49
CA LEU A 79 -2.78 -4.10 -14.03
C LEU A 79 -3.98 -3.33 -13.49
N LEU A 80 -4.41 -3.76 -12.30
CA LEU A 80 -5.52 -3.21 -11.54
C LEU A 80 -5.10 -1.95 -10.77
N HIS A 81 -6.04 -1.00 -10.68
CA HIS A 81 -5.98 0.12 -9.76
C HIS A 81 -6.60 -0.30 -8.41
N PRO A 82 -6.03 0.08 -7.25
CA PRO A 82 -6.53 -0.31 -5.92
C PRO A 82 -8.01 0.02 -5.61
N PHE A 83 -8.67 0.88 -6.39
CA PHE A 83 -10.07 1.29 -6.18
C PHE A 83 -11.11 0.20 -6.49
N GLN A 84 -10.69 -0.96 -6.94
CA GLN A 84 -11.59 -1.91 -7.61
C GLN A 84 -11.86 -3.19 -6.84
N LEU A 85 -11.30 -3.38 -5.64
CA LEU A 85 -11.48 -4.62 -4.89
C LEU A 85 -12.91 -4.83 -4.33
N ARG A 86 -13.75 -3.79 -4.20
CA ARG A 86 -15.07 -3.92 -3.53
C ARG A 86 -16.08 -4.80 -4.29
N ARG A 87 -16.03 -4.86 -5.62
CA ARG A 87 -16.89 -5.78 -6.42
C ARG A 87 -16.30 -7.18 -6.59
N ALA A 88 -14.99 -7.33 -6.38
CA ALA A 88 -14.27 -8.58 -6.60
C ALA A 88 -14.40 -9.57 -5.42
N ARG A 89 -14.70 -9.12 -4.20
CA ARG A 89 -14.81 -10.02 -3.04
C ARG A 89 -16.07 -9.73 -2.25
N ARG A 90 -17.18 -10.28 -2.73
CA ARG A 90 -18.38 -10.48 -1.90
C ARG A 90 -18.36 -11.81 -1.13
N ARG A 91 -17.31 -12.63 -1.26
CA ARG A 91 -17.16 -13.89 -0.51
C ARG A 91 -15.69 -14.09 -0.08
N ARG A 92 -15.50 -14.12 1.24
CA ARG A 92 -14.36 -14.72 1.99
C ARG A 92 -13.00 -14.02 2.01
N GLN A 93 -12.91 -12.70 2.21
CA GLN A 93 -11.70 -12.07 2.78
C GLN A 93 -11.95 -10.61 3.18
N PRO A 94 -11.88 -10.25 4.48
CA PRO A 94 -12.06 -8.86 4.95
C PRO A 94 -10.75 -8.07 4.74
N LEU A 95 -10.34 -7.87 3.49
CA LEU A 95 -9.04 -7.26 3.18
C LEU A 95 -9.11 -5.75 2.93
N LEU A 96 -10.26 -5.11 3.12
CA LEU A 96 -10.37 -3.67 3.00
C LEU A 96 -11.27 -3.07 4.07
N PRO A 97 -10.75 -2.11 4.83
CA PRO A 97 -11.55 -1.40 5.81
C PRO A 97 -12.54 -0.41 5.16
N GLY A 98 -13.71 -0.22 5.78
CA GLY A 98 -14.72 0.74 5.33
C GLY A 98 -14.20 2.19 5.26
N ASP A 99 -13.40 2.60 6.25
CA ASP A 99 -12.92 3.98 6.41
C ASP A 99 -12.06 4.49 5.25
N ALA A 100 -11.17 3.64 4.73
CA ALA A 100 -10.31 4.02 3.62
C ALA A 100 -11.13 4.31 2.34
N PHE A 101 -12.21 3.57 2.13
CA PHE A 101 -13.13 3.84 1.03
C PHE A 101 -13.90 5.13 1.26
N ASP A 102 -14.36 5.37 2.48
CA ASP A 102 -15.13 6.57 2.83
C ASP A 102 -14.28 7.84 2.67
N LEU A 103 -12.99 7.80 3.04
CA LEU A 103 -12.05 8.90 2.78
C LEU A 103 -12.04 9.30 1.31
N VAL A 104 -11.94 8.32 0.42
CA VAL A 104 -11.84 8.60 -1.01
C VAL A 104 -13.18 9.01 -1.57
N VAL A 105 -14.29 8.42 -1.11
CA VAL A 105 -15.63 8.86 -1.52
C VAL A 105 -15.81 10.34 -1.14
N ARG A 106 -15.46 10.74 0.09
CA ARG A 106 -15.50 12.15 0.54
C ARG A 106 -14.59 13.03 -0.29
N ALA A 107 -13.35 12.60 -0.55
CA ALA A 107 -12.43 13.32 -1.41
C ALA A 107 -12.94 13.46 -2.84
N LYS A 108 -13.62 12.44 -3.36
CA LYS A 108 -14.19 12.44 -4.70
C LYS A 108 -15.38 13.39 -4.82
N THR A 109 -16.21 13.48 -3.80
CA THR A 109 -17.29 14.48 -3.76
C THR A 109 -16.74 15.90 -3.68
N ALA A 110 -15.61 16.10 -2.99
CA ALA A 110 -14.99 17.41 -2.84
C ALA A 110 -14.10 17.81 -4.03
N LEU A 111 -13.67 16.87 -4.87
CA LEU A 111 -12.66 17.06 -5.92
C LEU A 111 -13.07 16.34 -7.21
N GLU A 112 -13.09 17.07 -8.31
CA GLU A 112 -13.31 16.52 -9.67
C GLU A 112 -12.06 15.83 -10.24
N LEU A 113 -11.48 14.91 -9.47
CA LEU A 113 -10.30 14.12 -9.82
C LEU A 113 -10.65 12.66 -10.11
N ALA A 114 -9.75 11.96 -10.83
CA ALA A 114 -9.84 10.51 -10.93
C ALA A 114 -9.62 9.87 -9.56
N CYS A 115 -10.39 8.83 -9.24
CA CYS A 115 -10.25 8.08 -7.99
C CYS A 115 -8.84 7.49 -7.84
N ALA A 116 -8.24 7.16 -8.98
CA ALA A 116 -6.87 6.78 -9.14
C ALA A 116 -5.85 7.77 -8.52
N ASP A 117 -6.00 9.06 -8.82
CA ASP A 117 -5.12 10.11 -8.31
C ASP A 117 -5.38 10.38 -6.83
N ILE A 118 -6.65 10.36 -6.40
CA ILE A 118 -7.01 10.51 -4.98
C ILE A 118 -6.30 9.46 -4.13
N LEU A 119 -6.28 8.19 -4.55
CA LEU A 119 -5.55 7.14 -3.82
C LEU A 119 -4.05 7.42 -3.70
N ALA A 120 -3.44 7.81 -4.81
CA ALA A 120 -1.99 8.01 -4.85
C ALA A 120 -1.58 9.16 -3.93
N VAL A 121 -2.34 10.26 -3.94
CA VAL A 121 -2.08 11.41 -3.07
C VAL A 121 -2.41 11.09 -1.61
N ALA A 122 -3.53 10.41 -1.34
CA ALA A 122 -3.90 10.00 0.01
C ALA A 122 -2.86 9.08 0.65
N ALA A 123 -2.31 8.12 -0.12
CA ALA A 123 -1.25 7.23 0.35
C ALA A 123 0.01 8.01 0.75
N ARG A 124 0.42 8.99 -0.07
CA ARG A 124 1.57 9.85 0.23
C ARG A 124 1.32 10.69 1.48
N ASN A 125 0.15 11.30 1.59
CA ASN A 125 -0.20 12.13 2.74
C ASN A 125 -0.22 11.31 4.04
N LEU A 126 -0.74 10.08 4.00
CA LEU A 126 -0.67 9.17 5.14
C LEU A 126 0.79 8.88 5.56
N VAL A 127 1.67 8.56 4.63
CA VAL A 127 3.09 8.30 4.94
C VAL A 127 3.72 9.50 5.64
N ILE A 128 3.52 10.71 5.12
CA ILE A 128 4.05 11.95 5.74
C ILE A 128 3.48 12.16 7.14
N MET A 129 2.17 12.01 7.29
CA MET A 129 1.50 12.24 8.58
C MET A 129 1.97 11.27 9.66
N MET A 130 2.40 10.07 9.26
CA MET A 130 2.99 9.08 10.16
C MET A 130 4.51 9.30 10.38
N GLY A 131 5.11 10.38 9.85
CA GLY A 131 6.52 10.71 10.02
C GLY A 131 7.47 10.14 8.95
N GLY A 132 6.92 9.59 7.87
CA GLY A 132 7.67 9.03 6.75
C GLY A 132 8.10 10.06 5.72
N PRO A 133 8.79 9.62 4.64
CA PRO A 133 9.35 10.52 3.64
C PRO A 133 8.28 11.13 2.74
N TYR A 134 8.55 12.36 2.30
CA TYR A 134 7.88 12.94 1.14
C TYR A 134 8.37 12.26 -0.14
N TYR A 135 7.45 12.01 -1.07
CA TYR A 135 7.76 11.63 -2.45
C TYR A 135 6.76 12.26 -3.41
N ALA A 136 7.19 12.48 -4.66
CA ALA A 136 6.37 13.16 -5.65
C ALA A 136 5.31 12.21 -6.24
N VAL A 137 4.05 12.68 -6.28
CA VAL A 137 2.96 11.94 -6.94
C VAL A 137 2.57 12.69 -8.21
N LYS A 138 2.90 12.11 -9.38
CA LYS A 138 2.43 12.63 -10.67
C LYS A 138 0.93 12.41 -10.78
N LEU A 139 0.15 13.43 -11.14
CA LEU A 139 -1.30 13.31 -11.36
C LEU A 139 -1.62 13.12 -12.85
N GLY A 140 -2.91 12.95 -13.16
CA GLY A 140 -3.40 12.74 -14.52
C GLY A 140 -3.76 11.28 -14.83
N ARG A 141 -3.87 10.42 -13.79
CA ARG A 141 -4.37 9.06 -13.97
C ARG A 141 -5.85 9.09 -14.38
N LYS A 142 -6.26 8.03 -15.07
CA LYS A 142 -7.65 7.74 -15.40
C LYS A 142 -8.09 6.46 -14.72
N ASP A 143 -9.36 6.40 -14.37
CA ASP A 143 -9.98 5.24 -13.76
C ASP A 143 -10.23 4.15 -14.82
N GLY A 144 -10.02 2.89 -14.45
CA GLY A 144 -10.21 1.75 -15.35
C GLY A 144 -11.68 1.31 -15.47
N PHE A 145 -12.03 0.65 -16.57
CA PHE A 145 -13.38 0.13 -16.82
C PHE A 145 -13.63 -1.29 -16.31
N ILE A 146 -12.61 -1.98 -15.79
CA ILE A 146 -12.71 -3.43 -15.51
C ILE A 146 -12.17 -3.73 -14.12
N SER A 147 -13.07 -4.14 -13.22
CA SER A 147 -12.77 -4.75 -11.92
C SER A 147 -13.12 -6.23 -11.94
N LYS A 148 -12.14 -7.11 -11.72
CA LYS A 148 -12.36 -8.56 -11.65
C LYS A 148 -11.51 -9.18 -10.54
N SER A 149 -12.11 -10.06 -9.75
CA SER A 149 -11.43 -10.80 -8.68
C SER A 149 -10.35 -11.75 -9.18
N THR A 150 -10.58 -12.32 -10.36
CA THR A 150 -9.64 -13.22 -11.02
C THR A 150 -8.32 -12.55 -11.39
N LEU A 151 -8.27 -11.20 -11.41
CA LEU A 151 -7.05 -10.45 -11.67
C LEU A 151 -6.23 -10.16 -10.39
N VAL A 152 -6.74 -10.50 -9.20
CA VAL A 152 -6.04 -10.33 -7.92
C VAL A 152 -4.97 -11.41 -7.75
N GLU A 153 -5.36 -12.66 -8.00
CA GLU A 153 -4.47 -13.81 -7.87
C GLU A 153 -3.28 -13.66 -8.82
N GLY A 154 -2.07 -13.91 -8.32
CA GLY A 154 -0.83 -13.76 -9.07
C GLY A 154 -0.41 -12.31 -9.40
N ASN A 155 -1.17 -11.29 -9.00
CA ASN A 155 -0.78 -9.88 -9.18
C ASN A 155 -0.55 -9.14 -7.85
N ILE A 156 -0.93 -9.75 -6.73
CA ILE A 156 -0.79 -9.17 -5.40
C ILE A 156 0.02 -10.13 -4.52
N PRO A 157 1.07 -9.65 -3.81
CA PRO A 157 1.84 -10.47 -2.90
C PRO A 157 0.97 -10.95 -1.73
N LYS A 158 1.15 -12.22 -1.33
CA LYS A 158 0.52 -12.80 -0.15
C LYS A 158 1.55 -13.00 0.96
N PRO A 159 1.15 -12.92 2.24
CA PRO A 159 2.04 -13.22 3.38
C PRO A 159 2.75 -14.57 3.28
N THR A 160 2.08 -15.56 2.69
CA THR A 160 2.53 -16.95 2.58
C THR A 160 3.41 -17.24 1.37
N MET A 161 3.67 -16.26 0.50
CA MET A 161 4.55 -16.45 -0.65
C MET A 161 6.00 -16.60 -0.19
N SER A 162 6.75 -17.51 -0.84
CA SER A 162 8.19 -17.62 -0.64
C SER A 162 8.92 -16.38 -1.16
N MET A 163 10.13 -16.11 -0.65
CA MET A 163 10.90 -14.93 -1.09
C MET A 163 11.17 -14.95 -2.60
N THR A 164 11.43 -16.13 -3.18
CA THR A 164 11.57 -16.28 -4.64
C THR A 164 10.29 -15.91 -5.40
N GLN A 165 9.11 -16.27 -4.88
CA GLN A 165 7.83 -15.87 -5.48
C GLN A 165 7.61 -14.36 -5.38
N LEU A 166 7.92 -13.75 -4.24
CA LEU A 166 7.85 -12.30 -4.04
C LEU A 166 8.77 -11.56 -5.01
N ILE A 167 10.05 -11.95 -5.07
CA ILE A 167 11.03 -11.36 -6.00
C ILE A 167 10.54 -11.48 -7.44
N LYS A 168 10.07 -12.66 -7.87
CA LYS A 168 9.55 -12.87 -9.23
C LYS A 168 8.33 -11.98 -9.53
N LEU A 169 7.42 -11.85 -8.56
CA LEU A 169 6.24 -11.02 -8.70
C LEU A 169 6.62 -9.53 -8.86
N PHE A 170 7.49 -9.01 -8.00
CA PHE A 170 7.98 -7.63 -8.08
C PHE A 170 8.78 -7.36 -9.35
N ALA A 171 9.65 -8.29 -9.75
CA ALA A 171 10.38 -8.22 -11.01
C ALA A 171 9.44 -8.19 -12.23
N SER A 172 8.32 -8.93 -12.22
CA SER A 172 7.31 -8.88 -13.28
C SER A 172 6.64 -7.51 -13.44
N LYS A 173 6.74 -6.65 -12.41
CA LYS A 173 6.26 -5.27 -12.39
C LYS A 173 7.39 -4.26 -12.57
N GLY A 174 8.60 -4.73 -12.85
CA GLY A 174 9.79 -3.92 -13.11
C GLY A 174 10.52 -3.44 -11.87
N PHE A 175 10.31 -4.05 -10.70
CA PHE A 175 11.02 -3.69 -9.47
C PHE A 175 12.24 -4.57 -9.21
N ALA A 176 13.33 -3.93 -8.79
CA ALA A 176 14.51 -4.59 -8.26
C ALA A 176 14.25 -5.12 -6.83
N ILE A 177 15.13 -6.01 -6.37
CA ILE A 177 15.05 -6.60 -5.01
C ILE A 177 15.09 -5.49 -3.95
N GLN A 178 16.00 -4.52 -4.09
CA GLN A 178 16.08 -3.37 -3.19
C GLN A 178 14.75 -2.60 -3.08
N GLU A 179 14.11 -2.33 -4.22
CA GLU A 179 12.83 -1.59 -4.25
C GLU A 179 11.70 -2.41 -3.61
N MET A 180 11.69 -3.74 -3.82
CA MET A 180 10.76 -4.65 -3.14
C MET A 180 10.95 -4.61 -1.62
N VAL A 181 12.20 -4.71 -1.13
CA VAL A 181 12.51 -4.66 0.30
C VAL A 181 12.06 -3.32 0.89
N ALA A 182 12.37 -2.21 0.21
CA ALA A 182 11.94 -0.87 0.64
C ALA A 182 10.41 -0.79 0.72
N LEU A 183 9.68 -1.19 -0.32
CA LEU A 183 8.20 -1.17 -0.33
C LEU A 183 7.57 -2.06 0.75
N THR A 184 8.24 -3.16 1.12
CA THR A 184 7.77 -4.03 2.22
C THR A 184 7.89 -3.33 3.58
N GLY A 185 8.84 -2.40 3.71
CA GLY A 185 8.99 -1.51 4.87
C GLY A 185 7.75 -0.69 5.21
N ALA A 186 6.76 -0.58 4.32
CA ALA A 186 5.46 0.00 4.67
C ALA A 186 4.71 -0.75 5.79
N HIS A 187 5.09 -2.00 6.09
CA HIS A 187 4.59 -2.75 7.24
C HIS A 187 5.06 -2.17 8.59
N THR A 188 5.88 -1.12 8.60
CA THR A 188 6.16 -0.30 9.81
C THR A 188 4.89 0.32 10.42
N ILE A 189 3.84 0.51 9.63
CA ILE A 189 2.51 0.94 10.11
C ILE A 189 1.42 -0.06 9.76
N GLY A 190 0.32 -0.01 10.53
CA GLY A 190 -0.86 -0.84 10.32
C GLY A 190 -0.80 -2.19 11.02
N PHE A 191 -1.74 -3.07 10.69
CA PHE A 191 -1.96 -4.34 11.38
C PHE A 191 -2.29 -5.46 10.40
N SER A 192 -2.14 -6.70 10.86
CA SER A 192 -2.60 -7.89 10.13
C SER A 192 -3.56 -8.68 11.00
N HIS A 193 -4.58 -9.26 10.36
CA HIS A 193 -5.50 -10.16 11.03
C HIS A 193 -4.78 -11.45 11.45
N CYS A 194 -5.13 -11.98 12.62
CA CYS A 194 -4.55 -13.21 13.16
C CYS A 194 -4.70 -14.40 12.19
N SER A 195 -5.76 -14.43 11.39
CA SER A 195 -5.97 -15.45 10.35
C SER A 195 -4.86 -15.51 9.30
N GLU A 196 -4.11 -14.43 9.07
CA GLU A 196 -3.05 -14.37 8.05
C GLU A 196 -1.75 -15.02 8.51
N PHE A 197 -1.53 -15.17 9.83
CA PHE A 197 -0.27 -15.72 10.38
C PHE A 197 -0.44 -16.78 11.47
N SER A 198 -1.67 -17.05 11.93
CA SER A 198 -1.98 -18.02 13.01
C SER A 198 -1.36 -19.41 12.81
N THR A 199 -1.26 -19.88 11.56
CA THR A 199 -0.61 -21.17 11.24
C THR A 199 0.83 -21.24 11.75
N TYR A 200 1.55 -20.11 11.73
CA TYR A 200 2.96 -20.04 12.14
C TYR A 200 3.16 -19.91 13.66
N ILE A 201 2.11 -19.70 14.45
CA ILE A 201 2.20 -19.56 15.92
C ILE A 201 1.51 -20.68 16.71
N TYR A 202 0.61 -21.45 16.07
CA TYR A 202 -0.08 -22.58 16.69
C TYR A 202 0.23 -23.95 16.06
N ASN A 203 0.45 -24.02 14.74
CA ASN A 203 0.50 -25.28 13.99
C ASN A 203 1.64 -25.27 12.95
N TYR A 204 2.85 -24.88 13.34
CA TYR A 204 3.94 -24.75 12.39
C TYR A 204 4.39 -26.11 11.83
N THR A 205 4.70 -27.08 12.70
CA THR A 205 4.96 -28.48 12.31
C THR A 205 4.41 -29.42 13.37
N LYS A 206 4.39 -30.74 13.09
CA LYS A 206 3.97 -31.76 14.07
C LYS A 206 4.75 -31.69 15.39
N ASN A 207 6.01 -31.23 15.35
CA ASN A 207 6.92 -31.23 16.49
C ASN A 207 7.25 -29.83 17.02
N SER A 208 6.74 -28.77 16.38
CA SER A 208 6.96 -27.38 16.81
C SER A 208 5.67 -26.59 16.67
N PRO A 209 5.09 -26.07 17.78
CA PRO A 209 3.85 -25.31 17.74
C PRO A 209 4.04 -23.95 17.04
N SER A 210 5.25 -23.38 17.09
CA SER A 210 5.58 -22.09 16.48
C SER A 210 6.73 -22.22 15.50
N ASP A 211 6.74 -21.34 14.51
CA ASP A 211 7.87 -21.15 13.61
C ASP A 211 9.11 -20.71 14.42
N PRO A 212 10.25 -21.41 14.31
CA PRO A 212 11.44 -21.13 15.11
C PRO A 212 12.10 -19.81 14.75
N SER A 213 11.73 -19.17 13.64
CA SER A 213 12.23 -17.85 13.28
C SER A 213 11.58 -16.72 14.08
N TYR A 214 10.53 -16.99 14.86
CA TYR A 214 10.02 -16.02 15.84
C TYR A 214 10.91 -15.98 17.08
N ASN A 215 11.00 -14.79 17.68
CA ASN A 215 11.39 -14.70 19.08
C ASN A 215 10.37 -15.47 19.95
N PRO A 216 10.79 -16.39 20.84
CA PRO A 216 9.87 -17.21 21.62
C PRO A 216 8.89 -16.43 22.49
N ARG A 217 9.33 -15.32 23.10
CA ARG A 217 8.45 -14.45 23.91
C ARG A 217 7.44 -13.72 23.05
N TYR A 218 7.86 -13.31 21.85
CA TYR A 218 6.97 -12.65 20.90
C TYR A 218 5.90 -13.62 20.39
N ALA A 219 6.28 -14.84 20.02
CA ALA A 219 5.32 -15.88 19.61
C ALA A 219 4.29 -16.17 20.71
N ASP A 220 4.71 -16.18 21.98
CA ASP A 220 3.79 -16.33 23.11
C ASP A 220 2.82 -15.15 23.26
N GLY A 221 3.33 -13.93 23.12
CA GLY A 221 2.50 -12.72 23.09
C GLY A 221 1.47 -12.76 21.96
N LEU A 222 1.87 -13.19 20.77
CA LEU A 222 0.98 -13.36 19.62
C LEU A 222 -0.11 -14.40 19.87
N ARG A 223 0.22 -15.55 20.47
CA ARG A 223 -0.79 -16.57 20.85
C ARG A 223 -1.80 -16.04 21.86
N LYS A 224 -1.37 -15.20 22.80
CA LYS A 224 -2.30 -14.58 23.75
C LYS A 224 -3.21 -13.56 23.06
N ALA A 225 -2.62 -12.68 22.23
CA ALA A 225 -3.36 -11.67 21.49
C ALA A 225 -4.36 -12.26 20.48
N CYS A 226 -4.03 -13.42 19.91
CA CYS A 226 -4.84 -14.09 18.90
C CYS A 226 -5.70 -15.25 19.45
N ALA A 227 -5.87 -15.44 20.76
CA ALA A 227 -6.54 -16.61 21.32
C ALA A 227 -7.92 -16.89 20.70
N ASP A 228 -8.71 -15.83 20.48
CA ASP A 228 -10.09 -15.93 20.00
C ASP A 228 -10.27 -15.67 18.50
N TYR A 229 -9.20 -15.72 17.69
CA TYR A 229 -9.28 -15.31 16.28
C TYR A 229 -10.22 -16.16 15.41
N GLN A 230 -10.51 -17.40 15.84
CA GLN A 230 -11.42 -18.30 15.12
C GLN A 230 -12.89 -17.90 15.31
N SER A 231 -13.26 -17.46 16.52
CA SER A 231 -14.61 -16.98 16.85
C SER A 231 -14.78 -15.50 16.47
N ASN A 232 -13.71 -14.72 16.50
CA ASN A 232 -13.69 -13.33 16.09
C ASN A 232 -12.64 -13.07 14.98
N PRO A 233 -13.03 -13.12 13.69
CA PRO A 233 -12.11 -12.96 12.57
C PRO A 233 -11.59 -11.52 12.39
N THR A 234 -12.07 -10.57 13.20
CA THR A 234 -11.62 -9.18 13.15
C THR A 234 -10.37 -8.92 13.99
N ILE A 235 -9.99 -9.86 14.87
CA ILE A 235 -8.80 -9.72 15.72
C ILE A 235 -7.55 -9.57 14.85
N SER A 236 -6.79 -8.53 15.17
CA SER A 236 -5.58 -8.12 14.46
C SER A 236 -4.53 -7.58 15.40
N VAL A 237 -3.28 -7.67 15.00
CA VAL A 237 -2.12 -7.16 15.75
C VAL A 237 -1.28 -6.26 14.85
N PHE A 238 -0.55 -5.32 15.45
CA PHE A 238 0.33 -4.43 14.69
C PHE A 238 1.42 -5.19 13.96
N ASN A 239 1.70 -4.75 12.74
CA ASN A 239 2.77 -5.30 11.92
C ASN A 239 4.15 -4.98 12.51
N ASP A 240 4.30 -3.79 13.12
CA ASP A 240 5.45 -3.39 13.92
C ASP A 240 5.02 -3.12 15.37
N ILE A 241 5.53 -3.94 16.29
CA ILE A 241 5.24 -3.81 17.72
C ILE A 241 6.06 -2.73 18.42
N MET A 242 7.15 -2.26 17.80
CA MET A 242 8.04 -1.27 18.42
C MET A 242 7.46 0.13 18.34
N THR A 243 6.96 0.50 17.16
CA THR A 243 6.50 1.85 16.83
C THR A 243 5.23 1.80 15.95
N PRO A 244 4.13 1.17 16.40
CA PRO A 244 2.98 0.82 15.57
C PRO A 244 2.29 1.99 14.84
N ASN A 245 2.48 3.22 15.33
CA ASN A 245 1.88 4.44 14.80
C ASN A 245 2.92 5.41 14.22
N LYS A 246 4.11 4.94 13.85
CA LYS A 246 5.14 5.77 13.24
C LYS A 246 5.74 5.08 12.03
N PHE A 247 5.85 5.83 10.94
CA PHE A 247 6.53 5.36 9.75
C PHE A 247 8.03 5.57 9.94
N ASP A 248 8.72 4.54 10.44
CA ASP A 248 10.16 4.56 10.66
C ASP A 248 10.83 3.23 10.32
N ASN A 249 12.13 3.10 10.56
CA ASN A 249 12.90 1.89 10.26
C ASN A 249 12.90 0.85 11.38
N ALA A 250 12.12 1.03 12.47
CA ALA A 250 12.04 0.05 13.55
C ALA A 250 11.54 -1.31 13.03
N TYR A 251 10.70 -1.32 12.00
CA TYR A 251 10.32 -2.51 11.26
C TYR A 251 11.52 -3.38 10.86
N PHE A 252 12.55 -2.79 10.23
CA PHE A 252 13.74 -3.54 9.80
C PHE A 252 14.60 -3.98 10.99
N GLN A 253 14.70 -3.14 12.04
CA GLN A 253 15.40 -3.48 13.28
C GLN A 253 14.72 -4.64 14.03
N SER A 254 13.41 -4.79 13.87
CA SER A 254 12.60 -5.86 14.45
C SER A 254 12.81 -7.21 13.73
N LEU A 255 13.09 -7.21 12.42
CA LEU A 255 13.24 -8.46 11.66
C LEU A 255 14.42 -9.31 12.14
N SER A 256 15.57 -8.69 12.42
CA SER A 256 16.77 -9.42 12.92
C SER A 256 16.58 -10.00 14.32
N ARG A 257 15.63 -9.47 15.09
CA ARG A 257 15.29 -9.92 16.45
C ARG A 257 14.20 -10.99 16.47
N GLY A 258 13.75 -11.47 15.31
CA GLY A 258 12.64 -12.43 15.19
C GLY A 258 11.27 -11.82 15.52
N LEU A 259 11.13 -10.50 15.36
CA LEU A 259 9.90 -9.76 15.67
C LEU A 259 9.05 -9.41 14.43
N GLY A 260 9.39 -9.96 13.26
CA GLY A 260 8.56 -9.82 12.05
C GLY A 260 7.25 -10.59 12.17
N LEU A 261 6.11 -9.95 11.91
CA LEU A 261 4.80 -10.57 12.10
C LEU A 261 4.49 -11.64 11.04
N LEU A 262 4.60 -11.29 9.75
CA LEU A 262 4.23 -12.19 8.67
C LEU A 262 5.40 -13.10 8.27
N SER A 263 5.10 -14.28 7.74
CA SER A 263 6.13 -15.18 7.19
C SER A 263 6.96 -14.49 6.10
N SER A 264 6.33 -13.66 5.26
CA SER A 264 7.03 -12.87 4.23
C SER A 264 7.99 -11.84 4.83
N ASP A 265 7.66 -11.26 5.98
CA ASP A 265 8.52 -10.26 6.65
C ASP A 265 9.75 -10.94 7.24
N ARG A 266 9.55 -12.04 7.97
CA ARG A 266 10.64 -12.84 8.54
C ARG A 266 11.58 -13.38 7.45
N ALA A 267 11.01 -13.78 6.32
CA ALA A 267 11.78 -14.25 5.17
C ALA A 267 12.76 -13.20 4.60
N LEU A 268 12.48 -11.90 4.74
CA LEU A 268 13.37 -10.83 4.23
C LEU A 268 14.73 -10.85 4.91
N TYR A 269 14.79 -11.12 6.21
CA TYR A 269 16.05 -11.16 6.94
C TYR A 269 16.78 -12.49 6.74
N SER A 270 16.05 -13.61 6.61
CA SER A 270 16.67 -14.93 6.41
C SER A 270 17.21 -15.16 4.99
N ASP A 271 16.65 -14.49 3.97
CA ASP A 271 17.08 -14.68 2.58
C ASP A 271 18.31 -13.83 2.25
N LEU A 272 19.39 -14.48 1.80
CA LEU A 272 20.67 -13.83 1.51
C LEU A 272 20.57 -12.71 0.46
N ARG A 273 19.58 -12.75 -0.44
CA ARG A 273 19.41 -11.75 -1.50
C ARG A 273 18.79 -10.45 -0.99
N THR A 274 18.03 -10.52 0.10
CA THR A 274 17.33 -9.38 0.69
C THR A 274 17.99 -8.87 1.97
N ARG A 275 18.68 -9.74 2.71
CA ARG A 275 19.32 -9.43 4.00
C ARG A 275 20.22 -8.18 3.98
N PRO A 276 21.10 -7.95 2.98
CA PRO A 276 21.94 -6.75 2.95
C PRO A 276 21.13 -5.44 2.93
N TYR A 277 19.97 -5.43 2.25
CA TYR A 277 19.11 -4.26 2.22
C TYR A 277 18.36 -4.07 3.55
N VAL A 278 17.93 -5.17 4.17
CA VAL A 278 17.29 -5.14 5.50
C VAL A 278 18.25 -4.56 6.54
N GLU A 279 19.50 -5.04 6.57
CA GLU A 279 20.53 -4.57 7.51
C GLU A 279 20.86 -3.09 7.28
N ASN A 280 21.02 -2.68 6.03
CA ASN A 280 21.24 -1.28 5.68
C ASN A 280 20.07 -0.38 6.13
N TYR A 281 18.83 -0.79 5.91
CA TYR A 281 17.66 -0.02 6.34
C TYR A 281 17.47 0.00 7.86
N ALA A 282 17.80 -1.09 8.55
CA ALA A 282 17.79 -1.14 10.01
C ALA A 282 18.83 -0.19 10.63
N ALA A 283 20.01 -0.08 10.01
CA ALA A 283 21.10 0.80 10.47
C ALA A 283 20.89 2.27 10.07
N ASN A 284 20.23 2.55 8.94
CA ASN A 284 20.11 3.89 8.39
C ASN A 284 18.69 4.19 7.87
N GLN A 285 17.93 4.94 8.68
CA GLN A 285 16.58 5.37 8.33
C GLN A 285 16.54 6.25 7.08
N THR A 286 17.53 7.12 6.87
CA THR A 286 17.61 7.98 5.68
C THR A 286 17.70 7.12 4.42
N SER A 287 18.53 6.07 4.44
CA SER A 287 18.65 5.14 3.32
C SER A 287 17.34 4.40 3.03
N PHE A 288 16.61 3.99 4.08
CA PHE A 288 15.28 3.41 3.94
C PHE A 288 14.31 4.41 3.29
N PHE A 289 14.22 5.62 3.84
CA PHE A 289 13.27 6.64 3.40
C PHE A 289 13.50 7.06 1.95
N GLU A 290 14.75 7.23 1.55
CA GLU A 290 15.09 7.53 0.16
C GLU A 290 14.70 6.40 -0.80
N ALA A 291 15.02 5.14 -0.44
CA ALA A 291 14.68 4.00 -1.27
C ALA A 291 13.16 3.79 -1.35
N PHE A 292 12.46 3.99 -0.22
CA PHE A 292 11.01 3.91 -0.13
C PHE A 292 10.34 4.98 -1.01
N GLY A 293 10.79 6.23 -0.90
CA GLY A 293 10.29 7.34 -1.71
C GLY A 293 10.42 7.04 -3.20
N ARG A 294 11.64 6.71 -3.68
CA ARG A 294 11.88 6.36 -5.09
C ARG A 294 11.02 5.19 -5.56
N ALA A 295 10.92 4.14 -4.75
CA ALA A 295 10.12 2.96 -5.09
C ALA A 295 8.60 3.29 -5.13
N MET A 296 8.12 4.16 -4.24
CA MET A 296 6.73 4.63 -4.24
C MET A 296 6.40 5.52 -5.45
N GLU A 297 7.31 6.41 -5.85
CA GLU A 297 7.14 7.20 -7.08
C GLU A 297 7.00 6.28 -8.29
N LYS A 298 7.87 5.27 -8.41
CA LYS A 298 7.81 4.26 -9.47
C LYS A 298 6.53 3.44 -9.40
N LEU A 299 6.14 2.97 -8.22
CA LEU A 299 4.89 2.24 -7.99
C LEU A 299 3.66 3.03 -8.42
N SER A 300 3.68 4.35 -8.20
CA SER A 300 2.59 5.23 -8.60
C SER A 300 2.37 5.27 -10.12
N LEU A 301 3.35 4.82 -10.93
CA LEU A 301 3.31 4.83 -12.39
C LEU A 301 3.00 3.46 -13.01
N VAL A 302 2.93 2.40 -12.20
CA VAL A 302 2.69 1.04 -12.70
C VAL A 302 1.26 0.91 -13.23
N GLY A 303 1.13 0.52 -14.50
CA GLY A 303 -0.17 0.18 -15.10
C GLY A 303 -1.15 1.36 -15.22
N VAL A 304 -0.69 2.60 -15.07
CA VAL A 304 -1.56 3.79 -15.12
C VAL A 304 -2.23 3.94 -16.48
N LYS A 305 -3.51 4.34 -16.44
CA LYS A 305 -4.28 4.72 -17.63
C LYS A 305 -4.22 6.23 -17.79
N THR A 306 -4.04 6.69 -19.02
CA THR A 306 -4.02 8.12 -19.38
C THR A 306 -4.82 8.35 -20.66
N GLY A 307 -5.16 9.62 -20.93
CA GLY A 307 -5.91 10.00 -22.14
C GLY A 307 -7.23 9.22 -22.27
N ARG A 308 -7.45 8.59 -23.43
CA ARG A 308 -8.64 7.78 -23.74
C ARG A 308 -8.59 6.35 -23.16
N GLY A 309 -7.55 6.00 -22.39
CA GLY A 309 -7.37 4.66 -21.82
C GLY A 309 -8.21 4.37 -20.56
N GLY A 310 -8.95 5.37 -20.08
CA GLY A 310 -9.83 5.32 -18.92
C GLY A 310 -10.72 6.56 -18.86
N GLU A 311 -11.40 6.73 -17.74
CA GLU A 311 -12.33 7.85 -17.51
C GLU A 311 -12.00 8.60 -16.21
N ILE A 312 -12.67 9.73 -15.98
CA ILE A 312 -12.78 10.29 -14.62
C ILE A 312 -14.17 9.87 -14.15
N ARG A 313 -14.23 8.96 -13.17
CA ARG A 313 -15.52 8.49 -12.65
C ARG A 313 -16.24 9.62 -11.94
N ARG A 314 -17.58 9.58 -11.88
CA ARG A 314 -18.39 10.42 -10.99
C ARG A 314 -18.40 9.84 -9.57
N ARG A 315 -18.48 8.51 -9.45
CA ARG A 315 -18.39 7.78 -8.18
C ARG A 315 -17.31 6.70 -8.27
N CYS A 316 -16.48 6.57 -7.24
CA CYS A 316 -15.34 5.65 -7.29
C CYS A 316 -15.71 4.16 -7.31
N ASP A 317 -16.90 3.83 -6.85
CA ASP A 317 -17.47 2.48 -6.78
C ASP A 317 -18.27 2.05 -8.02
N ALA A 318 -18.43 2.95 -8.99
CA ALA A 318 -19.17 2.71 -10.23
C ALA A 318 -18.38 3.16 -11.47
N ILE A 319 -18.65 2.53 -12.61
CA ILE A 319 -18.27 3.05 -13.94
C ILE A 319 -19.32 4.11 -14.31
N ASN A 320 -18.95 5.11 -15.11
CA ASN A 320 -19.91 6.11 -15.57
C ASN A 320 -20.99 5.55 -16.50
#